data_AF-A0A6N3QM58-F1
#
_entry.id   AF-A0A6N3QM58-F1
#
_cell.length_a   1.000
_cell.length_b   1.000
_cell.length_c   1.000
_cell.angle_alpha   90.00
_cell.angle_beta   90.00
_cell.angle_gamma   90.00
#
_symmetry.space_group_name_H-M   'P 1'
#
loop_
_entity.id
_entity.type
_entity.pdbx_description
1 polymer ?
#
loop_
_entity_poly.entity_id
_entity_poly.type
_entity_poly.pdbx_seq_one_letter_code
_entity_poly.pdbx_strand_id
1 'polypeptide(L)' 'MRDIYHETIDRAFLALSHSENMLEILRIWLETLGDNERDKQKSRIATALITLLEPVIMELQEIDLLHDRYKEQHTGE' A
#
# COMPACT_ATOMS: atom_id res chain seq x y z
N MET A 1 -6.06 -26.97 9.05
CA MET A 1 -5.95 -26.38 7.71
C MET A 1 -6.64 -25.04 7.81
N ARG A 2 -5.89 -23.93 7.83
CA ARG A 2 -6.49 -22.59 7.82
C ARG A 2 -7.17 -22.44 6.46
N ASP A 3 -8.38 -21.89 6.43
CA ASP A 3 -9.09 -21.70 5.17
C ASP A 3 -8.24 -20.81 4.23
N ILE A 4 -8.16 -21.20 2.96
CA ILE A 4 -7.42 -20.47 1.91
C ILE A 4 -7.91 -19.02 1.85
N TYR A 5 -9.21 -18.80 2.13
CA TYR A 5 -9.77 -17.46 2.25
C TYR A 5 -9.05 -16.62 3.32
N HIS A 6 -8.99 -17.10 4.56
CA HIS A 6 -8.34 -16.38 5.66
C HIS A 6 -6.84 -16.17 5.42
N GLU A 7 -6.15 -17.15 4.84
CA GLU A 7 -4.74 -16.97 4.48
C GLU A 7 -4.54 -15.90 3.41
N THR A 8 -5.41 -15.84 2.42
CA THR A 8 -5.35 -14.83 1.35
C THR A 8 -5.60 -13.42 1.89
N ILE A 9 -6.60 -13.29 2.76
CA ILE A 9 -6.93 -12.01 3.41
C ILE A 9 -5.78 -11.53 4.31
N ASP A 10 -5.22 -12.39 5.16
CA ASP A 10 -4.07 -12.04 6.00
C ASP A 10 -2.87 -11.55 5.16
N ARG A 11 -2.62 -12.18 4.01
CA ARG A 11 -1.57 -11.76 3.08
C ARG A 11 -1.87 -10.42 2.42
N ALA A 12 -3.13 -10.14 2.06
CA ALA A 12 -3.53 -8.85 1.51
C ALA A 12 -3.33 -7.72 2.53
N PHE A 13 -3.70 -7.94 3.80
CA PHE A 13 -3.45 -7.00 4.88
C PHE A 13 -1.96 -6.70 5.10
N LEU A 14 -1.12 -7.73 5.08
CA LEU A 14 0.34 -7.55 5.17
C LEU A 14 0.88 -6.75 3.97
N ALA A 15 0.42 -7.07 2.76
CA ALA A 15 0.81 -6.34 1.55
C ALA A 15 0.38 -4.87 1.61
N LEU A 16 -0.82 -4.58 2.13
CA LEU A 16 -1.31 -3.22 2.32
C LEU A 16 -0.40 -2.46 3.29
N SER A 17 -0.19 -3.01 4.49
CA SER A 17 0.65 -2.38 5.50
C SER A 17 2.08 -2.12 5.00
N HIS A 18 2.67 -3.08 4.27
CA HIS A 18 4.00 -2.88 3.67
C HIS A 18 4.02 -1.81 2.59
N SER A 19 2.96 -1.72 1.78
CA SER A 19 2.83 -0.71 0.73
C SER A 19 2.67 0.69 1.31
N GLU A 20 1.84 0.85 2.34
CA GLU A 20 1.66 2.13 3.05
C GLU A 20 2.97 2.59 3.71
N ASN A 21 3.68 1.70 4.39
CA ASN A 21 4.99 2.01 4.97
C ASN A 21 6.02 2.41 3.89
N MET A 22 6.00 1.74 2.73
CA MET A 22 6.87 2.10 1.60
C MET A 22 6.53 3.50 1.08
N LEU A 23 5.25 3.84 0.94
CA LEU A 23 4.79 5.17 0.54
C LEU A 23 5.29 6.25 1.51
N GLU A 24 5.18 5.99 2.82
CA GLU A 24 5.66 6.90 3.85
C GLU A 24 7.19 7.10 3.76
N ILE A 25 7.96 6.03 3.62
CA ILE A 25 9.42 6.11 3.46
C ILE A 25 9.80 6.91 2.21
N LEU A 26 9.10 6.71 1.09
CA LEU A 26 9.35 7.45 -0.14
C LEU A 26 9.03 8.95 0.00
N ARG A 27 7.97 9.30 0.75
CA ARG A 27 7.62 10.69 1.08
C ARG A 27 8.67 11.35 1.96
N ILE A 28 9.10 10.67 3.03
CA ILE A 28 10.19 11.15 3.89
C ILE A 28 11.46 11.35 3.07
N TRP A 29 11.80 10.39 2.19
CA TRP A 29 12.96 10.52 1.33
C TRP A 29 12.86 11.76 0.44
N LEU A 30 11.71 11.99 -0.21
CA LEU A 30 11.46 13.18 -1.02
C LEU A 30 11.66 14.49 -0.24
N GLU A 31 11.14 14.56 0.99
CA GLU A 31 11.26 15.73 1.86
C GLU A 31 12.71 16.07 2.23
N THR A 32 13.61 15.09 2.21
CA THR A 32 15.04 15.28 2.57
C THR A 32 15.94 15.66 1.39
N LEU A 33 15.44 15.66 0.15
CA LEU A 33 16.23 15.94 -1.05
C LEU A 33 16.45 17.44 -1.25
N GLY A 34 17.68 17.83 -1.57
CA GLY A 34 18.02 19.22 -1.93
C GLY A 34 17.74 19.53 -3.40
N ASP A 35 18.08 20.74 -3.85
CA ASP A 35 17.78 21.23 -5.20
C ASP A 35 18.95 21.09 -6.21
N ASN A 36 19.96 20.29 -5.87
CA ASN A 36 21.04 19.98 -6.82
C ASN A 36 20.55 18.98 -7.88
N GLU A 37 21.18 18.95 -9.05
CA GLU A 37 20.74 18.11 -10.18
C GLU A 37 20.64 16.62 -9.85
N ARG A 38 21.55 16.12 -8.99
CA ARG A 38 21.50 14.73 -8.53
C ARG A 38 20.25 14.46 -7.69
N ASP A 39 19.91 15.37 -6.80
CA ASP A 39 18.73 15.24 -5.94
C ASP A 39 17.43 15.49 -6.72
N LYS A 40 17.42 16.36 -7.74
CA LYS A 40 16.31 16.46 -8.70
C LYS A 40 16.05 15.14 -9.43
N GLN A 41 17.10 14.44 -9.85
CA GLN A 41 16.95 13.12 -10.47
C GLN A 41 16.35 12.10 -9.49
N LYS A 42 16.85 12.05 -8.25
CA LYS A 42 16.29 11.18 -7.21
C LYS A 42 14.83 11.52 -6.91
N SER A 43 14.49 12.81 -6.86
CA SER A 43 13.13 13.29 -6.62
C SER A 43 12.18 12.78 -7.71
N ARG A 44 12.56 12.90 -8.98
CA ARG A 44 11.78 12.35 -10.11
C ARG A 44 11.56 10.85 -9.99
N ILE A 45 12.57 10.10 -9.55
CA ILE A 45 12.44 8.64 -9.36
C ILE A 45 11.50 8.33 -8.19
N ALA A 46 11.67 9.00 -7.06
CA ALA A 46 10.82 8.78 -5.89
C ALA A 46 9.36 9.15 -6.20
N THR A 47 9.10 10.25 -6.91
CA THR A 47 7.76 10.60 -7.40
C THR A 47 7.20 9.52 -8.32
N ALA A 48 7.97 9.01 -9.27
CA ALA A 48 7.51 7.94 -10.16
C ALA A 48 7.18 6.65 -9.39
N LEU A 49 7.99 6.28 -8.40
CA LEU A 49 7.72 5.12 -7.54
C LEU A 49 6.44 5.32 -6.72
N ILE A 50 6.23 6.52 -6.15
CA ILE A 50 4.99 6.87 -5.44
C ILE A 50 3.78 6.73 -6.36
N THR A 51 3.83 7.30 -7.57
CA THR A 51 2.73 7.22 -8.54
C THR A 51 2.39 5.78 -8.93
N LEU A 52 3.38 4.87 -8.98
CA LEU A 52 3.14 3.46 -9.24
C LEU A 52 2.58 2.71 -8.02
N LEU A 53 2.92 3.16 -6.81
CA LEU A 53 2.54 2.52 -5.56
C LEU A 53 1.11 2.92 -5.11
N GLU A 54 0.70 4.16 -5.36
CA GLU A 54 -0.64 4.66 -5.05
C GLU A 54 -1.78 3.76 -5.54
N PRO A 55 -1.83 3.30 -6.81
CA PRO A 55 -2.89 2.38 -7.25
C PRO A 55 -2.80 1.01 -6.58
N VAL A 56 -1.61 0.51 -6.24
CA VAL A 56 -1.45 -0.78 -5.52
C VAL A 56 -2.09 -0.70 -4.13
N ILE A 57 -1.86 0.41 -3.41
CA ILE A 57 -2.48 0.65 -2.11
C ILE A 57 -4.00 0.74 -2.26
N MET A 58 -4.49 1.47 -3.25
CA MET A 58 -5.93 1.63 -3.50
C MET A 58 -6.62 0.28 -3.75
N GLU A 59 -6.05 -0.59 -4.59
CA GLU A 59 -6.61 -1.92 -4.85
C GLU A 59 -6.60 -2.81 -3.59
N LEU A 60 -5.54 -2.72 -2.78
CA LEU A 60 -5.46 -3.46 -1.52
C LEU A 60 -6.48 -2.95 -0.47
N GLN A 61 -6.73 -1.64 -0.43
CA GLN A 61 -7.80 -1.06 0.41
C GLN A 61 -9.19 -1.47 -0.06
N GLU A 62 -9.44 -1.60 -1.36
CA GLU A 62 -10.71 -2.13 -1.87
C GLU A 62 -10.92 -3.60 -1.47
N ILE A 63 -9.85 -4.41 -1.46
CA ILE A 63 -9.91 -5.80 -0.97
C ILE A 63 -10.31 -5.84 0.51
N ASP A 64 -9.76 -4.95 1.33
CA ASP A 64 -10.14 -4.83 2.75
C ASP A 64 -11.62 -4.47 2.91
N LEU A 65 -12.10 -3.47 2.17
CA LEU A 65 -13.51 -3.08 2.17
C LEU A 65 -14.45 -4.20 1.69
N LEU A 66 -14.03 -4.97 0.68
CA LEU A 66 -14.78 -6.15 0.22
C LEU A 66 -14.82 -7.24 1.30
N HIS A 67 -13.72 -7.43 2.03
CA HIS A 67 -13.63 -8.39 3.11
C HIS A 67 -14.55 -8.03 4.29
N ASP A 68 -14.59 -6.76 4.69
CA ASP A 68 -15.46 -6.27 5.75
C ASP A 68 -16.94 -6.44 5.37
N ARG A 69 -17.33 -6.05 4.15
CA ARG A 69 -18.71 -6.29 3.64
C ARG A 69 -19.07 -7.78 3.62
N TYR A 70 -18.14 -8.65 3.24
CA TYR A 70 -18.38 -10.09 3.25
C TYR A 70 -18.65 -10.59 4.68
N LYS A 71 -17.89 -10.13 5.67
CA LYS A 71 -18.11 -10.48 7.09
C LYS A 71 -19.49 -10.01 7.55
N GLU A 72 -19.84 -8.74 7.35
CA GLU A 72 -21.15 -8.20 7.73
C GLU A 72 -22.33 -9.05 7.20
N GLN A 73 -22.21 -9.57 5.97
CA GLN A 73 -23.25 -10.37 5.32
C GLN A 73 -23.29 -11.85 5.75
N HIS A 74 -22.18 -12.42 6.22
CA HIS A 74 -22.05 -13.88 6.41
C HIS A 74 -21.77 -14.31 7.85
N THR A 75 -21.27 -13.41 8.70
CA THR A 75 -20.97 -13.74 10.11
C THR A 75 -21.98 -13.18 11.10
N GLY A 76 -22.88 -12.26 10.67
CA GLY A 76 -24.00 -11.81 11.50
C GLY A 76 -23.59 -11.12 12.82
N GLU A 77 -22.40 -10.54 12.86
CA GLU A 77 -21.99 -9.53 13.85
C GLU A 77 -22.18 -8.14 13.25
#